data_AF-A0A7S1CUI3-F1
#
_entry.id   AF-A0A7S1CUI3-F1
#
_cell.length_a   1.000
_cell.length_b   1.000
_cell.length_c   1.000
_cell.angle_alpha   90.00
_cell.angle_beta   90.00
_cell.angle_gamma   90.00
#
_symmetry.space_group_name_H-M   'P 1'
#
loop_
_entity.id
_entity.type
_entity.pdbx_description
1 polymer ?
#
loop_
_entity_poly.entity_id
_entity_poly.type
_entity_poly.pdbx_seq_one_letter_code
_entity_poly.pdbx_strand_id
1 'polypeptide(L)'
;AELWDEILFKQPESSHEGDCPICCLPLSLDNEKSAVFSCCVTTICHGCVLANRAREKQNKLQHACPFCRRPMAKTEKDSETNYIKRAAVNDPRALVQVGINHSNRGDHQSAAEHFAKAAELGDAEAHHMLSVWYRNGIGVEK
;
A
#
# COMPACT_ATOMS: atom_id res chain seq x y z
N ALA A 1 33.75 -6.95 18.44
CA ALA A 1 32.34 -7.16 18.85
C ALA A 1 31.49 -6.01 18.32
N GLU A 2 31.81 -4.76 18.68
CA GLU A 2 31.04 -3.56 18.29
C GLU A 2 30.74 -3.42 16.79
N LEU A 3 31.70 -3.68 15.90
CA LEU A 3 31.51 -3.51 14.45
C LEU A 3 30.56 -4.57 13.83
N TRP A 4 30.52 -5.77 14.42
CA TRP A 4 29.61 -6.83 13.98
C TRP A 4 28.19 -6.57 14.45
N ASP A 5 28.03 -6.10 15.68
CA ASP A 5 26.74 -5.69 16.22
C ASP A 5 26.17 -4.50 15.45
N GLU A 6 27.02 -3.54 15.06
CA GLU A 6 26.60 -2.41 14.23
C GLU A 6 26.08 -2.85 12.87
N ILE A 7 26.74 -3.80 12.18
CA ILE A 7 26.25 -4.33 10.90
C ILE A 7 24.93 -5.10 11.07
N LEU A 8 24.77 -5.86 12.15
CA LEU A 8 23.59 -6.70 12.36
C LEU A 8 22.34 -5.91 12.78
N PHE A 9 22.52 -4.84 13.55
CA PHE A 9 21.42 -4.08 14.16
C PHE A 9 21.18 -2.70 13.54
N LYS A 10 22.10 -2.18 12.72
CA LYS A 10 21.87 -0.93 12.00
C LYS A 10 20.75 -1.15 10.98
N GLN A 11 19.68 -0.38 11.13
CA GLN A 11 18.59 -0.43 10.16
C GLN A 11 19.11 0.04 8.79
N PRO A 12 18.71 -0.63 7.70
CA PRO A 12 19.07 -0.21 6.36
C PRO A 12 18.51 1.20 6.07
N GLU A 13 19.20 1.95 5.23
CA GLU A 13 18.82 3.32 4.88
C GLU A 13 17.47 3.42 4.16
N SER A 14 16.98 2.32 3.60
CA SER A 14 15.67 2.23 2.95
C SER A 14 15.07 0.82 3.06
N SER A 15 13.76 0.72 2.88
CA SER A 15 13.06 -0.56 2.71
C SER A 15 12.57 -0.72 1.26
N HIS A 16 12.06 -1.91 0.91
CA HIS A 16 11.42 -2.14 -0.39
C HIS A 16 10.13 -1.32 -0.59
N GLU A 17 9.52 -0.86 0.50
CA GLU A 17 8.39 0.07 0.48
C GLU A 17 8.84 1.51 0.12
N GLY A 18 10.15 1.78 0.15
CA GLY A 18 10.74 3.08 -0.13
C GLY A 18 10.54 4.08 1.01
N ASP A 19 10.51 5.37 0.67
CA ASP A 19 10.38 6.46 1.62
C ASP A 19 8.98 7.06 1.62
N CYS A 20 8.56 7.58 2.77
CA CYS A 20 7.32 8.34 2.87
C CYS A 20 7.44 9.63 2.02
N PRO A 21 6.53 9.90 1.08
CA PRO A 21 6.67 11.02 0.14
C PRO A 21 6.41 12.39 0.77
N ILE A 22 6.13 12.45 2.08
CA ILE A 22 5.90 13.70 2.83
C ILE A 22 7.10 14.07 3.69
N CYS A 23 7.67 13.11 4.42
CA CYS A 23 8.81 13.37 5.32
C CYS A 23 10.14 12.82 4.81
N CYS A 24 10.14 12.08 3.69
CA CYS A 24 11.32 11.45 3.10
C CYS A 24 12.06 10.51 4.08
N LEU A 25 11.36 9.97 5.07
CA LEU A 25 11.89 8.94 5.97
C LEU A 25 11.49 7.56 5.45
N PRO A 26 12.34 6.53 5.63
CA PRO A 26 12.03 5.16 5.23
C PRO A 26 10.70 4.68 5.79
N LEU A 27 9.89 4.04 4.94
CA LEU A 27 8.69 3.36 5.36
C LEU A 27 9.05 2.10 6.16
N SER A 28 8.37 1.94 7.28
CA SER A 28 8.52 0.80 8.17
C SER A 28 8.06 -0.49 7.50
N LEU A 29 8.78 -1.59 7.73
CA LEU A 29 8.37 -2.95 7.33
C LEU A 29 7.12 -3.44 8.08
N ASP A 30 6.86 -2.86 9.26
CA ASP A 30 5.61 -3.06 9.97
C ASP A 30 4.47 -2.34 9.22
N ASN A 31 3.60 -3.13 8.59
CA ASN A 31 2.46 -2.66 7.79
C ASN A 31 1.46 -1.84 8.61
N GLU A 32 1.44 -1.96 9.95
CA GLU A 32 0.59 -1.14 10.82
C GLU A 32 1.11 0.29 11.00
N LYS A 33 2.32 0.60 10.51
CA LYS A 33 2.96 1.93 10.61
C LYS A 33 2.86 2.77 9.33
N SER A 34 2.14 2.29 8.33
CA SER A 34 1.80 3.06 7.15
C SER A 34 0.36 2.82 6.68
N ALA A 35 -0.15 3.67 5.79
CA ALA A 35 -1.46 3.50 5.19
C ALA A 35 -1.44 3.87 3.70
N VAL A 36 -2.13 3.08 2.88
CA VAL A 36 -2.36 3.35 1.46
C VAL A 36 -3.64 4.17 1.30
N PHE A 37 -3.57 5.24 0.52
CA PHE A 37 -4.71 6.12 0.27
C PHE A 37 -5.29 5.93 -1.13
N SER A 38 -6.56 5.53 -1.24
CA SER A 38 -7.19 5.17 -2.52
C SER A 38 -7.23 6.27 -3.57
N CYS A 39 -7.26 7.54 -3.16
CA CYS A 39 -7.34 8.69 -4.07
C CYS A 39 -6.10 8.93 -4.93
N CYS A 40 -4.91 8.52 -4.47
CA CYS A 40 -3.64 8.67 -5.17
C CYS A 40 -2.79 7.39 -5.18
N VAL A 41 -3.21 6.35 -4.45
CA VAL A 41 -2.57 5.05 -4.34
C VAL A 41 -1.13 5.21 -3.86
N THR A 42 -1.00 5.88 -2.72
CA THR A 42 0.30 6.22 -2.14
C THR A 42 0.34 5.75 -0.70
N THR A 43 1.42 5.07 -0.33
CA THR A 43 1.73 4.66 1.04
C THR A 43 2.31 5.83 1.81
N ILE A 44 1.73 6.17 2.95
CA ILE A 44 2.15 7.29 3.79
C ILE A 44 2.36 6.79 5.21
N CYS A 45 3.47 7.17 5.84
CA CYS A 45 3.74 6.77 7.23
C CYS A 45 2.69 7.35 8.19
N HIS A 46 2.37 6.59 9.25
CA HIS A 46 1.36 7.02 10.22
C HIS A 46 1.71 8.35 10.91
N GLY A 47 2.99 8.68 11.06
CA GLY A 47 3.43 9.98 11.57
C GLY A 47 2.89 11.14 10.73
N CYS A 48 3.03 11.08 9.41
CA CYS A 48 2.50 12.09 8.50
C CYS A 48 0.96 12.08 8.45
N VAL A 49 0.32 10.91 8.56
CA VAL A 49 -1.14 10.80 8.66
C VAL A 49 -1.66 11.52 9.92
N LEU A 50 -1.05 11.28 11.07
CA LEU A 50 -1.41 11.90 12.34
C LEU A 50 -1.14 13.40 12.34
N ALA A 51 0.01 13.84 11.81
CA ALA A 51 0.33 15.26 11.65
C ALA A 51 -0.72 15.98 10.79
N ASN A 52 -1.18 15.36 9.70
CA ASN A 52 -2.24 15.93 8.89
C ASN A 52 -3.57 16.03 9.67
N ARG A 53 -3.98 14.97 10.38
CA ARG A 53 -5.20 14.99 11.19
C ARG A 53 -5.14 16.07 12.29
N ALA A 54 -3.98 16.27 12.92
CA ALA A 54 -3.79 17.33 13.91
C ALA A 54 -3.98 18.72 13.30
N ARG A 55 -3.37 18.98 12.13
CA ARG A 55 -3.55 20.22 11.36
C ARG A 55 -5.03 20.45 10.99
N GLU A 56 -5.71 19.41 10.52
CA GLU A 56 -7.12 19.49 10.15
C GLU A 56 -8.00 19.85 11.35
N LYS A 57 -7.75 19.25 12.51
CA LYS A 57 -8.47 19.56 13.75
C LYS A 57 -8.24 21.00 14.22
N GLN A 58 -6.99 21.47 14.22
CA GLN A 58 -6.62 22.82 14.64
C GLN A 58 -7.28 23.90 13.77
N ASN A 59 -7.27 23.67 12.46
CA ASN A 59 -7.75 24.64 11.48
C ASN A 59 -9.20 24.39 11.03
N LYS A 60 -9.90 23.43 11.66
CA LYS A 60 -11.28 23.02 11.31
C LYS A 60 -11.45 22.70 9.81
N LEU A 61 -10.47 22.01 9.24
CA LEU A 61 -10.47 21.63 7.82
C LEU A 61 -11.22 20.31 7.61
N GLN A 62 -11.72 20.11 6.40
CA GLN A 62 -12.28 18.82 5.99
C GLN A 62 -11.19 17.73 5.99
N HIS A 63 -11.56 16.51 6.42
CA HIS A 63 -10.65 15.38 6.40
C HIS A 63 -10.27 14.99 4.97
N ALA A 64 -8.99 15.06 4.67
CA ALA A 64 -8.45 14.87 3.33
C ALA A 64 -7.20 13.99 3.34
N CYS A 65 -6.85 13.46 2.17
CA CYS A 65 -5.61 12.74 1.97
C CYS A 65 -4.41 13.62 2.37
N PRO A 66 -3.45 13.11 3.19
CA PRO A 66 -2.28 13.87 3.60
C PRO A 66 -1.39 14.32 2.43
N PHE A 67 -1.38 13.55 1.34
CA PHE A 67 -0.55 13.82 0.16
C PHE A 67 -1.27 14.68 -0.88
N CYS A 68 -2.30 14.14 -1.56
CA CYS A 68 -2.94 14.83 -2.67
C CYS A 68 -4.08 15.79 -2.27
N ARG A 69 -4.38 15.90 -0.97
CA ARG A 69 -5.41 16.81 -0.40
C ARG A 69 -6.84 16.61 -0.92
N ARG A 70 -7.12 15.54 -1.66
CA ARG A 70 -8.49 15.16 -2.03
C ARG A 70 -9.28 14.76 -0.78
N PRO A 71 -10.59 15.07 -0.72
CA PRO A 71 -11.45 14.57 0.35
C PRO A 71 -11.37 13.05 0.45
N MET A 72 -11.38 12.52 1.68
CA MET A 72 -11.34 11.08 1.90
C MET A 72 -12.61 10.41 1.35
N ALA A 73 -12.45 9.18 0.85
CA ALA A 73 -13.57 8.34 0.45
C ALA A 73 -14.54 8.18 1.64
N LYS A 74 -15.85 8.31 1.38
CA LYS A 74 -16.87 8.22 2.43
C LYS A 74 -17.31 6.79 2.68
N THR A 75 -17.23 5.95 1.66
CA THR A 75 -17.63 4.55 1.68
C THR A 75 -16.54 3.66 1.10
N GLU A 76 -16.60 2.37 1.42
CA GLU A 76 -15.71 1.36 0.83
C GLU A 76 -15.83 1.34 -0.70
N LYS A 77 -17.05 1.45 -1.23
CA LYS A 77 -17.32 1.50 -2.67
C LYS A 77 -16.66 2.70 -3.36
N ASP A 78 -16.61 3.86 -2.69
CA ASP A 78 -15.88 5.03 -3.22
C ASP A 78 -14.38 4.76 -3.29
N SER A 79 -13.84 4.09 -2.25
CA SER A 79 -12.44 3.69 -2.19
C SER A 79 -12.08 2.71 -3.30
N GLU A 80 -12.90 1.67 -3.48
CA GLU A 80 -12.76 0.68 -4.56
C GLU A 80 -12.84 1.34 -5.94
N THR A 81 -13.79 2.26 -6.13
CA THR A 81 -13.91 3.01 -7.39
C THR A 81 -12.63 3.78 -7.70
N ASN A 82 -11.98 4.36 -6.69
CA ASN A 82 -10.70 5.05 -6.88
C ASN A 82 -9.59 4.07 -7.26
N TYR A 83 -9.51 2.91 -6.60
CA TYR A 83 -8.54 1.86 -6.96
C TYR A 83 -8.75 1.35 -8.38
N ILE A 84 -9.98 1.04 -8.79
CA ILE A 84 -10.31 0.58 -10.15
C ILE A 84 -9.88 1.61 -11.19
N LYS A 85 -10.14 2.91 -10.96
CA LYS A 85 -9.70 3.98 -11.88
C LYS A 85 -8.18 4.02 -12.04
N ARG A 86 -7.42 3.74 -10.98
CA ARG A 86 -5.95 3.75 -10.99
C ARG A 86 -5.38 2.45 -11.57
N ALA A 87 -6.01 1.32 -11.28
CA ALA A 87 -5.70 0.04 -11.89
C ALA A 87 -5.93 0.04 -13.41
N ALA A 88 -6.96 0.74 -13.89
CA ALA A 88 -7.26 0.89 -15.33
C ALA A 88 -6.14 1.59 -16.11
N VAL A 89 -5.30 2.39 -15.45
CA VAL A 89 -4.11 3.02 -16.03
C VAL A 89 -2.81 2.30 -15.63
N ASN A 90 -2.92 1.03 -15.22
CA ASN A 90 -1.82 0.14 -14.84
C ASN A 90 -0.95 0.66 -13.68
N ASP A 91 -1.56 1.33 -12.69
CA ASP A 91 -0.89 1.60 -11.41
C ASP A 91 -0.70 0.27 -10.65
N PRO A 92 0.55 -0.20 -10.43
CA PRO A 92 0.80 -1.55 -9.88
C PRO A 92 0.27 -1.71 -8.46
N ARG A 93 0.44 -0.69 -7.61
CA ARG A 93 -0.06 -0.72 -6.24
C ARG A 93 -1.58 -0.69 -6.20
N ALA A 94 -2.23 -0.04 -7.19
CA ALA A 94 -3.68 -0.04 -7.30
C ALA A 94 -4.21 -1.43 -7.69
N LEU A 95 -3.52 -2.12 -8.60
CA LEU A 95 -3.84 -3.49 -8.99
C LEU A 95 -3.76 -4.44 -7.79
N VAL A 96 -2.73 -4.31 -6.93
CA VAL A 96 -2.65 -5.06 -5.65
C VAL A 96 -3.87 -4.79 -4.78
N GLN A 97 -4.26 -3.53 -4.58
CA GLN A 97 -5.43 -3.19 -3.76
C GLN A 97 -6.74 -3.73 -4.34
N VAL A 98 -6.91 -3.72 -5.67
CA VAL A 98 -8.06 -4.36 -6.33
C VAL A 98 -8.05 -5.87 -6.10
N GLY A 99 -6.90 -6.53 -6.24
CA GLY A 99 -6.75 -7.96 -5.97
C GLY A 99 -7.10 -8.33 -4.53
N ILE A 100 -6.66 -7.53 -3.54
CA ILE A 100 -7.04 -7.70 -2.12
C ILE A 100 -8.56 -7.62 -1.96
N ASN A 101 -9.22 -6.64 -2.61
CA ASN A 101 -10.68 -6.51 -2.54
C ASN A 101 -11.41 -7.72 -3.13
N HIS A 102 -10.94 -8.27 -4.26
CA HIS A 102 -11.48 -9.52 -4.82
C HIS A 102 -11.27 -10.71 -3.87
N SER A 103 -10.08 -10.84 -3.29
CA SER A 103 -9.78 -11.90 -2.33
C SER A 103 -10.69 -11.84 -1.09
N ASN A 104 -10.93 -10.65 -0.55
CA ASN A 104 -11.81 -10.45 0.60
C ASN A 104 -13.27 -10.83 0.31
N ARG A 105 -13.66 -10.85 -0.97
CA ARG A 105 -14.98 -11.30 -1.44
C ARG A 105 -15.02 -12.80 -1.79
N GLY A 106 -13.91 -13.51 -1.63
CA GLY A 106 -13.77 -14.92 -2.01
C GLY A 106 -13.49 -15.15 -3.50
N ASP A 107 -13.31 -14.09 -4.29
CA ASP A 107 -12.99 -14.17 -5.70
C ASP A 107 -11.47 -14.29 -5.91
N HIS A 108 -10.94 -15.47 -5.57
CA HIS A 108 -9.50 -15.72 -5.61
C HIS A 108 -8.97 -15.75 -7.04
N GLN A 109 -9.73 -16.20 -8.03
CA GLN A 109 -9.23 -16.23 -9.41
C GLN A 109 -8.96 -14.80 -9.92
N SER A 110 -9.93 -13.89 -9.79
CA SER A 110 -9.72 -12.50 -10.20
C SER A 110 -8.63 -11.83 -9.38
N ALA A 111 -8.52 -12.14 -8.08
CA ALA A 111 -7.46 -11.60 -7.25
C ALA A 111 -6.06 -12.01 -7.76
N ALA A 112 -5.86 -13.28 -8.10
CA ALA A 112 -4.62 -13.80 -8.64
C ALA A 112 -4.25 -13.11 -9.97
N GLU A 113 -5.22 -12.88 -10.86
CA GLU A 113 -5.00 -12.16 -12.12
C GLU A 113 -4.52 -10.72 -11.90
N HIS A 114 -5.10 -10.01 -10.92
CA HIS A 114 -4.66 -8.66 -10.59
C HIS A 114 -3.25 -8.63 -9.97
N PHE A 115 -2.93 -9.59 -9.09
CA PHE A 115 -1.59 -9.71 -8.55
C PHE A 115 -0.57 -10.06 -9.64
N ALA A 116 -0.91 -10.99 -10.56
CA ALA A 116 -0.06 -11.34 -11.70
C ALA A 116 0.28 -10.12 -12.54
N LYS A 117 -0.73 -9.32 -12.89
CA LYS A 117 -0.54 -8.09 -13.65
C LYS A 117 0.30 -7.04 -12.89
N ALA A 118 0.10 -6.89 -11.60
CA ALA A 118 0.91 -5.98 -10.78
C ALA A 118 2.38 -6.43 -10.68
N ALA A 119 2.60 -7.74 -10.55
CA ALA A 119 3.93 -8.35 -10.52
C ALA A 119 4.66 -8.19 -11.87
N GLU A 120 3.96 -8.35 -13.00
CA GLU A 120 4.52 -8.06 -14.33
C GLU A 120 5.00 -6.61 -14.49
N LEU A 121 4.40 -5.68 -13.75
CA LEU A 121 4.79 -4.27 -13.69
C LEU A 121 5.88 -3.99 -12.64
N GLY A 122 6.39 -5.01 -11.97
CA GLY A 122 7.51 -4.93 -11.01
C GLY A 122 7.11 -4.62 -9.57
N ASP A 123 5.84 -4.76 -9.19
CA ASP A 123 5.41 -4.54 -7.81
C ASP A 123 5.86 -5.70 -6.88
N ALA A 124 6.67 -5.36 -5.88
CA ALA A 124 7.25 -6.34 -4.96
C ALA A 124 6.21 -6.98 -4.04
N GLU A 125 5.18 -6.23 -3.61
CA GLU A 125 4.09 -6.76 -2.79
C GLU A 125 3.29 -7.79 -3.59
N ALA A 126 2.98 -7.48 -4.86
CA ALA A 126 2.31 -8.40 -5.77
C ALA A 126 3.07 -9.72 -5.95
N HIS A 127 4.38 -9.66 -6.16
CA HIS A 127 5.23 -10.85 -6.25
C HIS A 127 5.17 -11.69 -4.97
N HIS A 128 5.24 -11.04 -3.81
CA HIS A 128 5.12 -11.73 -2.52
C HIS A 128 3.75 -12.41 -2.38
N MET A 129 2.66 -11.70 -2.69
CA MET A 129 1.31 -12.23 -2.62
C MET A 129 1.13 -13.46 -3.52
N LEU A 130 1.51 -13.37 -4.79
CA LEU A 130 1.45 -14.50 -5.72
C LEU A 130 2.25 -15.71 -5.21
N SER A 131 3.46 -15.47 -4.68
CA SER A 131 4.31 -16.56 -4.17
C SER A 131 3.61 -17.34 -3.05
N VAL A 132 2.92 -16.63 -2.15
CA VAL A 132 2.12 -17.25 -1.08
C VAL A 132 0.93 -18.00 -1.67
N TRP A 133 0.28 -17.46 -2.70
CA TRP A 133 -0.91 -18.04 -3.32
C TRP A 133 -0.60 -19.31 -4.10
N TYR A 134 0.48 -19.34 -4.88
CA TYR A 134 0.99 -20.55 -5.53
C TYR A 134 1.34 -21.64 -4.52
N ARG A 135 2.08 -21.28 -3.46
CA ARG A 135 2.43 -22.23 -2.39
C ARG A 135 1.19 -22.88 -1.76
N ASN A 136 0.11 -22.11 -1.61
CA ASN A 136 -1.10 -22.56 -0.95
C ASN A 136 -2.17 -23.11 -1.91
N GLY A 137 -2.01 -22.93 -3.24
CA GLY A 137 -3.01 -23.29 -4.25
C GLY A 137 -4.29 -22.43 -4.20
N ILE A 138 -4.17 -21.15 -3.88
CA ILE A 138 -5.31 -20.22 -3.78
C ILE A 138 -5.49 -19.51 -5.12
N GLY A 139 -6.61 -19.74 -5.80
CA GLY A 139 -6.97 -18.99 -7.02
C GLY A 139 -6.04 -19.17 -8.23
N VAL A 140 -5.07 -20.09 -8.13
CA VAL A 140 -4.09 -20.41 -9.18
C VAL A 140 -4.03 -21.92 -9.39
N GLU A 141 -3.76 -22.35 -10.61
CA GLU A 141 -3.49 -23.75 -10.93
C GLU A 141 -2.15 -24.16 -10.26
N LYS A 142 -2.11 -25.35 -9.67
CA LYS A 142 -0.93 -25.88 -8.96
C LYS A 142 0.16 -26.35 -9.91
#